data_AF-A0A101HHT2-F1
#
_entry.id   AF-A0A101HHT2-F1
#
_cell.length_a   1.000
_cell.length_b   1.000
_cell.length_c   1.000
_cell.angle_alpha   90.00
_cell.angle_beta   90.00
_cell.angle_gamma   90.00
#
_symmetry.space_group_name_H-M   'P 1'
#
loop_
_entity.id
_entity.type
_entity.pdbx_description
1 polymer ?
#
loop_
_entity_poly.entity_id
_entity_poly.type
_entity_poly.pdbx_seq_one_letter_code
_entity_poly.pdbx_strand_id
1 'polypeptide(L)'
;MKYIDIQNNLRNLGVFTLNDIRMLDPDFREPALNDWLNNGWIKRIRRFWYADSSFNPEGYDYFFIANKIYSPSYISLESALSHYGFIPETTLQITSVSTRKTNLFDTQFGVFSYQSIKNNLYFGYEVIENNDRPFTLATPEKAILDYLYLHSEITGIEDLKGLRFNREIINSVVGKEKFNTYLNQFDNLELNNRYNILQEYLNA
;
A
#
# COMPACT_ATOMS: atom_id res chain seq x y z
N MET A 1 -33.28 -6.52 4.24
CA MET A 1 -32.81 -7.62 5.12
C MET A 1 -32.22 -7.05 6.43
N LYS A 2 -32.07 -7.81 7.53
CA LYS A 2 -31.40 -7.31 8.76
C LYS A 2 -29.88 -7.51 8.65
N TYR A 3 -29.11 -6.68 9.35
CA TYR A 3 -27.64 -6.80 9.37
C TYR A 3 -27.16 -8.21 9.76
N ILE A 4 -27.80 -8.78 10.78
CA ILE A 4 -27.50 -10.12 11.32
C ILE A 4 -27.54 -11.21 10.25
N ASP A 5 -28.39 -11.05 9.22
CA ASP A 5 -28.59 -12.04 8.17
C ASP A 5 -27.39 -12.10 7.21
N ILE A 6 -26.64 -11.00 7.07
CA ILE A 6 -25.52 -10.89 6.12
C ILE A 6 -24.17 -10.56 6.74
N GLN A 7 -24.10 -10.36 8.06
CA GLN A 7 -22.86 -9.97 8.75
C GLN A 7 -21.70 -10.94 8.47
N ASN A 8 -21.95 -12.25 8.38
CA ASN A 8 -20.89 -13.24 8.15
C ASN A 8 -20.30 -13.11 6.75
N ASN A 9 -21.14 -12.83 5.74
CA ASN A 9 -20.67 -12.55 4.38
C ASN A 9 -19.84 -11.28 4.34
N LEU A 10 -20.30 -10.21 5.02
CA LEU A 10 -19.56 -8.94 5.09
C LEU A 10 -18.23 -9.07 5.84
N ARG A 11 -18.17 -9.87 6.91
CA ARG A 11 -16.94 -10.17 7.65
C ARG A 11 -15.92 -10.90 6.80
N ASN A 12 -16.37 -11.84 5.97
CA ASN A 12 -15.49 -12.57 5.04
C ASN A 12 -14.88 -11.64 3.99
N LEU A 13 -15.61 -10.60 3.55
CA LEU A 13 -15.05 -9.57 2.67
C LEU A 13 -13.98 -8.71 3.37
N GLY A 14 -14.04 -8.58 4.70
CA GLY A 14 -13.20 -7.70 5.52
C GLY A 14 -13.55 -6.23 5.34
N VAL A 15 -13.41 -5.73 4.12
CA VAL A 15 -13.69 -4.36 3.69
C VAL A 15 -14.69 -4.38 2.54
N PHE A 16 -15.78 -3.63 2.68
CA PHE A 16 -16.89 -3.67 1.73
C PHE A 16 -17.46 -2.28 1.43
N THR A 17 -18.23 -2.21 0.36
CA THR A 17 -18.93 -1.04 -0.16
C THR A 17 -20.44 -1.24 -0.08
N LEU A 18 -21.19 -0.18 -0.42
CA LEU A 18 -22.63 -0.29 -0.61
C LEU A 18 -23.01 -1.28 -1.72
N ASN A 19 -22.18 -1.43 -2.75
CA ASN A 19 -22.46 -2.35 -3.84
C ASN A 19 -22.34 -3.81 -3.39
N ASP A 20 -21.36 -4.12 -2.53
CA ASP A 20 -21.22 -5.47 -1.96
C ASP A 20 -22.43 -5.84 -1.10
N ILE A 21 -22.97 -4.88 -0.34
CA ILE A 21 -24.23 -5.07 0.39
C ILE A 21 -25.38 -5.33 -0.58
N ARG A 22 -25.50 -4.55 -1.66
CA ARG A 22 -26.54 -4.71 -2.68
C ARG A 22 -26.45 -6.02 -3.47
N MET A 23 -25.26 -6.62 -3.58
CA MET A 23 -25.10 -7.95 -4.15
C MET A 23 -25.71 -9.04 -3.26
N LEU A 24 -25.77 -8.82 -1.95
CA LEU A 24 -26.39 -9.73 -0.97
C LEU A 24 -27.87 -9.40 -0.72
N ASP A 25 -28.23 -8.11 -0.78
CA ASP A 25 -29.58 -7.57 -0.58
C ASP A 25 -29.90 -6.55 -1.70
N PRO A 26 -30.42 -6.99 -2.87
CA PRO A 26 -30.70 -6.08 -3.99
C PRO A 26 -31.64 -4.91 -3.67
N ASP A 27 -32.56 -5.12 -2.71
CA ASP A 27 -33.52 -4.11 -2.24
C ASP A 27 -32.96 -3.22 -1.12
N PHE A 28 -31.65 -3.28 -0.85
CA PHE A 28 -31.00 -2.53 0.21
C PHE A 28 -31.13 -1.01 0.01
N ARG A 29 -31.77 -0.36 0.98
CA ARG A 29 -32.02 1.08 0.98
C ARG A 29 -30.88 1.84 1.65
N GLU A 30 -30.36 2.88 1.00
CA GLU A 30 -29.26 3.70 1.54
C GLU A 30 -29.47 4.25 2.95
N PRO A 31 -30.68 4.69 3.36
CA PRO A 31 -30.91 5.10 4.74
C PRO A 31 -30.58 4.03 5.78
N ALA A 32 -30.76 2.74 5.47
CA ALA A 32 -30.44 1.64 6.38
C ALA A 32 -28.94 1.54 6.66
N LEU A 33 -28.08 2.00 5.74
CA LEU A 33 -26.63 2.08 5.97
C LEU A 33 -26.30 3.08 7.08
N ASN A 34 -27.00 4.22 7.11
CA ASN A 34 -26.84 5.20 8.17
C ASN A 34 -27.31 4.64 9.51
N ASP A 35 -28.41 3.87 9.53
CA ASP A 35 -28.87 3.18 10.73
C ASP A 35 -27.80 2.19 11.24
N TRP A 36 -27.15 1.44 10.35
CA TRP A 36 -26.09 0.50 10.73
C TRP A 36 -24.85 1.20 11.30
N LEU A 37 -24.48 2.35 10.72
CA LEU A 37 -23.41 3.21 11.26
C LEU A 37 -23.78 3.77 12.64
N ASN A 38 -24.98 4.31 12.79
CA ASN A 38 -25.47 4.91 14.04
C ASN A 38 -25.61 3.87 15.16
N ASN A 39 -26.01 2.65 14.83
CA ASN A 39 -26.09 1.53 15.77
C ASN A 39 -24.72 0.88 16.06
N GLY A 40 -23.65 1.32 15.39
CA GLY A 40 -22.30 0.80 15.60
C GLY A 40 -22.07 -0.62 15.08
N TRP A 41 -22.91 -1.13 14.16
CA TRP A 41 -22.74 -2.45 13.56
C TRP A 41 -21.64 -2.48 12.52
N ILE A 42 -21.44 -1.36 11.82
CA ILE A 42 -20.37 -1.17 10.86
C ILE A 42 -19.59 0.10 11.18
N LYS A 43 -18.34 0.13 10.73
CA LYS A 43 -17.42 1.26 10.87
C LYS A 43 -17.06 1.79 9.49
N ARG A 44 -17.04 3.11 9.33
CA ARG A 44 -16.55 3.75 8.11
C ARG A 44 -15.02 3.78 8.13
N ILE A 45 -14.39 3.22 7.10
CA ILE A 45 -12.93 3.36 6.88
C ILE A 45 -12.68 4.71 6.22
N ARG A 46 -13.32 4.94 5.07
CA ARG A 46 -13.34 6.22 4.37
C ARG A 46 -14.66 6.37 3.62
N ARG A 47 -14.86 7.46 2.87
CA ARG A 47 -16.06 7.63 2.02
C ARG A 47 -16.26 6.41 1.12
N PHE A 48 -17.45 5.82 1.18
CA PHE A 48 -17.91 4.61 0.46
C PHE A 48 -17.32 3.27 0.89
N TRP A 49 -16.43 3.24 1.88
CA TRP A 49 -15.77 2.03 2.34
C TRP A 49 -16.02 1.79 3.82
N TYR A 50 -16.44 0.57 4.14
CA TYR A 50 -16.90 0.16 5.45
C TYR A 50 -16.28 -1.18 5.85
N ALA A 51 -16.30 -1.46 7.14
CA ALA A 51 -15.97 -2.76 7.71
C ALA A 51 -17.00 -3.10 8.80
N ASP A 52 -17.09 -4.38 9.16
CA ASP A 52 -17.83 -4.80 10.37
C ASP A 52 -17.21 -4.11 11.60
N SER A 53 -18.04 -3.75 12.57
CA SER A 53 -17.60 -3.18 13.85
C SER A 53 -16.55 -4.01 14.59
N SER A 54 -16.58 -5.34 14.46
CA SER A 54 -15.65 -6.30 15.04
C SER A 54 -14.38 -6.48 14.21
N PHE A 55 -14.26 -5.82 13.06
CA PHE A 55 -13.05 -5.88 12.25
C PHE A 55 -11.91 -5.18 13.00
N ASN A 56 -10.88 -5.95 13.35
CA ASN A 56 -9.68 -5.50 14.03
C ASN A 56 -8.47 -5.87 13.15
N PRO A 57 -7.99 -4.95 12.29
CA PRO A 57 -6.91 -5.27 11.36
C PRO A 57 -5.58 -5.45 12.08
N GLU A 58 -4.85 -6.49 11.67
CA GLU A 58 -3.51 -6.78 12.17
C GLU A 58 -2.55 -7.15 11.02
N GLY A 59 -1.28 -6.81 11.16
CA GLY A 59 -0.24 -7.17 10.17
C GLY A 59 -0.61 -6.79 8.73
N TYR A 60 -0.71 -7.78 7.85
CA TYR A 60 -1.01 -7.57 6.43
C TYR A 60 -2.45 -7.16 6.12
N ASP A 61 -3.37 -7.16 7.11
CA ASP A 61 -4.70 -6.61 6.91
C ASP A 61 -4.65 -5.13 6.53
N TYR A 62 -3.68 -4.38 7.07
CA TYR A 62 -3.47 -2.98 6.70
C TYR A 62 -3.11 -2.80 5.23
N PHE A 63 -2.32 -3.72 4.65
CA PHE A 63 -1.97 -3.71 3.23
C PHE A 63 -3.18 -4.04 2.35
N PHE A 64 -3.98 -5.03 2.77
CA PHE A 64 -5.25 -5.34 2.13
C PHE A 64 -6.21 -4.14 2.11
N ILE A 65 -6.40 -3.48 3.26
CA ILE A 65 -7.25 -2.28 3.36
C ILE A 65 -6.74 -1.21 2.39
N ALA A 66 -5.43 -0.92 2.40
CA ALA A 66 -4.84 0.12 1.56
C ALA A 66 -5.13 -0.09 0.08
N ASN A 67 -4.98 -1.32 -0.43
CA ASN A 67 -5.27 -1.63 -1.84
C ASN A 67 -6.77 -1.62 -2.16
N LYS A 68 -7.62 -2.10 -1.26
CA LYS A 68 -9.08 -2.08 -1.46
C LYS A 68 -9.60 -0.66 -1.53
N ILE A 69 -9.25 0.17 -0.54
CA ILE A 69 -9.85 1.49 -0.42
C ILE A 69 -9.35 2.43 -1.51
N TYR A 70 -8.21 2.21 -2.17
CA TYR A 70 -7.74 3.09 -3.23
C TYR A 70 -7.08 2.34 -4.40
N SER A 71 -7.90 1.66 -5.18
CA SER A 71 -7.46 0.95 -6.39
C SER A 71 -7.49 1.83 -7.65
N PRO A 72 -6.61 1.61 -8.64
CA PRO A 72 -5.46 0.71 -8.60
C PRO A 72 -4.33 1.29 -7.73
N SER A 73 -3.78 0.48 -6.83
CA SER A 73 -2.55 0.80 -6.08
C SER A 73 -1.85 -0.49 -5.65
N TYR A 74 -0.56 -0.37 -5.33
CA TYR A 74 0.23 -1.41 -4.67
C TYR A 74 1.02 -0.81 -3.51
N ILE A 75 1.32 -1.62 -2.50
CA ILE A 75 2.14 -1.23 -1.34
C ILE A 75 3.57 -0.99 -1.83
N SER A 76 4.15 0.17 -1.49
CA SER A 76 5.50 0.55 -1.91
C SER A 76 6.13 1.48 -0.86
N LEU A 77 7.19 2.21 -1.21
CA LEU A 77 7.86 3.20 -0.36
C LEU A 77 8.24 2.62 1.00
N GLU A 78 8.14 3.39 2.08
CA GLU A 78 8.57 3.00 3.42
C GLU A 78 7.92 1.69 3.88
N SER A 79 6.66 1.44 3.52
CA SER A 79 5.96 0.21 3.93
C SER A 79 6.55 -1.03 3.24
N ALA A 80 6.92 -0.94 1.97
CA ALA A 80 7.60 -2.04 1.28
C ALA A 80 9.07 -2.18 1.73
N LEU A 81 9.78 -1.06 1.91
CA LEU A 81 11.15 -1.08 2.43
C LEU A 81 11.21 -1.72 3.83
N SER A 82 10.28 -1.37 4.71
CA SER A 82 10.14 -1.95 6.04
C SER A 82 9.78 -3.44 5.98
N HIS A 83 8.85 -3.82 5.11
CA HIS A 83 8.48 -5.23 4.89
C HIS A 83 9.67 -6.10 4.49
N TYR A 84 10.55 -5.60 3.62
CA TYR A 84 11.77 -6.32 3.22
C TYR A 84 12.92 -6.20 4.22
N GLY A 85 12.73 -5.50 5.35
CA GLY A 85 13.79 -5.25 6.33
C GLY A 85 14.89 -4.31 5.83
N PHE A 86 14.64 -3.55 4.77
CA PHE A 86 15.61 -2.60 4.22
C PHE A 86 15.81 -1.40 5.14
N ILE A 87 14.79 -1.01 5.92
CA ILE A 87 14.89 0.04 6.94
C ILE A 87 14.45 -0.51 8.30
N PRO A 88 15.04 -0.02 9.42
CA PRO A 88 14.67 -0.49 10.76
C PRO A 88 13.33 0.05 11.28
N GLU A 89 12.82 1.14 10.70
CA GLU A 89 11.60 1.78 11.14
C GLU A 89 10.37 0.95 10.74
N THR A 90 9.52 0.64 11.73
CA THR A 90 8.14 0.21 11.46
C THR A 90 7.31 1.43 11.08
N THR A 91 6.67 1.39 9.92
CA THR A 91 5.88 2.52 9.44
C THR A 91 4.53 2.60 10.16
N LEU A 92 4.26 3.70 10.88
CA LEU A 92 2.93 3.99 11.44
C LEU A 92 1.88 4.26 10.36
N GLN A 93 2.33 4.69 9.19
CA GLN A 93 1.53 4.98 8.00
C GLN A 93 1.75 3.89 6.95
N ILE A 94 0.67 3.41 6.35
CA ILE A 94 0.77 2.53 5.19
C ILE A 94 0.94 3.37 3.94
N THR A 95 2.00 3.09 3.18
CA THR A 95 2.37 3.82 1.99
C THR A 95 2.17 2.96 0.75
N SER A 96 1.68 3.60 -0.30
CA SER A 96 1.30 2.95 -1.54
C SER A 96 1.55 3.86 -2.73
N VAL A 97 1.67 3.26 -3.90
CA VAL A 97 1.81 3.96 -5.16
C VAL A 97 0.60 3.66 -6.05
N SER A 98 0.13 4.66 -6.79
CA SER A 98 -1.07 4.57 -7.61
C SER A 98 -0.90 5.36 -8.92
N THR A 99 -1.64 4.97 -9.95
CA THR A 99 -1.82 5.81 -11.15
C THR A 99 -2.85 6.92 -10.96
N ARG A 100 -3.57 6.92 -9.83
CA ARG A 100 -4.49 7.97 -9.43
C ARG A 100 -3.73 9.09 -8.72
N LYS A 101 -4.41 10.23 -8.56
CA LYS A 101 -3.88 11.39 -7.84
C LYS A 101 -3.34 11.02 -6.45
N THR A 102 -2.29 11.72 -6.02
CA THR A 102 -1.77 11.65 -4.65
C THR A 102 -2.90 11.93 -3.66
N ASN A 103 -2.96 11.16 -2.58
CA ASN A 103 -4.02 11.28 -1.59
C ASN A 103 -3.60 10.70 -0.24
N LEU A 104 -4.26 11.16 0.82
CA LEU A 104 -4.06 10.70 2.18
C LEU A 104 -5.42 10.43 2.82
N PHE A 105 -5.58 9.28 3.45
CA PHE A 105 -6.74 8.97 4.27
C PHE A 105 -6.29 8.71 5.70
N ASP A 106 -6.60 9.66 6.58
CA ASP A 106 -6.55 9.45 8.02
C ASP A 106 -7.87 8.80 8.46
N THR A 107 -7.77 7.59 9.00
CA THR A 107 -8.93 6.76 9.34
C THR A 107 -8.78 6.22 10.76
N GLN A 108 -9.89 5.76 11.34
CA GLN A 108 -9.84 5.07 12.64
C GLN A 108 -9.02 3.77 12.63
N PHE A 109 -8.71 3.23 11.45
CA PHE A 109 -7.89 2.03 11.25
C PHE A 109 -6.43 2.38 10.89
N GLY A 110 -6.01 3.65 10.99
CA GLY A 110 -4.67 4.08 10.62
C GLY A 110 -4.64 4.99 9.39
N VAL A 111 -3.42 5.41 9.05
CA VAL A 111 -3.15 6.39 8.00
C VAL A 111 -2.70 5.68 6.73
N PHE A 112 -3.40 5.94 5.62
CA PHE A 112 -3.11 5.37 4.31
C PHE A 112 -2.72 6.48 3.33
N SER A 113 -1.48 6.47 2.86
CA SER A 113 -0.93 7.46 1.94
C SER A 113 -0.64 6.86 0.57
N TYR A 114 -0.93 7.64 -0.47
CA TYR A 114 -0.81 7.22 -1.85
C TYR A 114 -0.06 8.27 -2.64
N GLN A 115 1.02 7.87 -3.30
CA GLN A 115 1.75 8.72 -4.23
C GLN A 115 1.40 8.38 -5.68
N SER A 116 1.19 9.42 -6.49
CA SER A 116 0.89 9.27 -7.91
C SER A 116 2.14 8.99 -8.71
N ILE A 117 2.08 8.00 -9.60
CA ILE A 117 3.07 7.76 -10.65
C ILE A 117 2.38 7.74 -12.02
N LYS A 118 3.20 7.82 -13.08
CA LYS A 118 2.71 7.66 -14.46
C LYS A 118 2.30 6.21 -14.72
N ASN A 119 1.32 6.01 -15.61
CA ASN A 119 0.84 4.68 -15.99
C ASN A 119 1.95 3.73 -16.47
N ASN A 120 2.92 4.23 -17.24
CA ASN A 120 4.05 3.44 -17.74
C ASN A 120 5.04 3.00 -16.64
N LEU A 121 4.94 3.59 -15.45
CA LEU A 121 5.74 3.24 -14.27
C LEU A 121 5.00 2.32 -13.30
N TYR A 122 3.73 1.99 -13.57
CA TYR A 122 2.89 1.12 -12.74
C TYR A 122 3.15 -0.36 -13.08
N PHE A 123 4.30 -0.87 -12.64
CA PHE A 123 4.77 -2.23 -12.86
C PHE A 123 5.60 -2.71 -11.67
N GLY A 124 6.13 -3.94 -11.71
CA GLY A 124 7.11 -4.41 -10.73
C GLY A 124 6.51 -4.64 -9.35
N TYR A 125 5.25 -5.10 -9.29
CA TYR A 125 4.59 -5.53 -8.07
C TYR A 125 4.02 -6.93 -8.25
N GLU A 126 3.83 -7.64 -7.15
CA GLU A 126 3.33 -9.01 -7.09
C GLU A 126 2.07 -9.07 -6.22
N VAL A 127 1.19 -10.04 -6.51
CA VAL A 127 0.04 -10.33 -5.64
C VAL A 127 0.51 -11.28 -4.54
N ILE A 128 0.35 -10.85 -3.29
CA ILE A 128 0.65 -11.62 -2.10
C ILE A 128 -0.68 -12.15 -1.54
N GLU A 129 -0.80 -13.47 -1.47
CA GLU A 129 -1.93 -14.15 -0.85
C GLU A 129 -1.79 -14.14 0.68
N ASN A 130 -2.82 -13.69 1.38
CA ASN A 130 -2.83 -13.63 2.85
C ASN A 130 -4.23 -13.92 3.39
N ASN A 131 -4.53 -15.16 3.80
CA ASN A 131 -5.80 -15.56 4.43
C ASN A 131 -7.06 -15.00 3.71
N ASP A 132 -7.17 -15.25 2.40
CA ASP A 132 -8.26 -14.76 1.52
C ASP A 132 -8.33 -13.23 1.36
N ARG A 133 -7.30 -12.50 1.81
CA ARG A 133 -7.15 -11.05 1.70
C ARG A 133 -5.90 -10.71 0.87
N PRO A 134 -5.92 -10.95 -0.45
CA PRO A 134 -4.77 -10.66 -1.30
C PRO A 134 -4.52 -9.16 -1.38
N PHE A 135 -3.25 -8.79 -1.44
CA PHE A 135 -2.79 -7.44 -1.70
C PHE A 135 -1.63 -7.45 -2.69
N THR A 136 -1.38 -6.31 -3.32
CA THR A 136 -0.25 -6.11 -4.23
C THR A 136 0.87 -5.37 -3.54
N LEU A 137 2.10 -5.85 -3.70
CA LEU A 137 3.31 -5.33 -3.07
C LEU A 137 4.41 -5.14 -4.11
N ALA A 138 5.08 -3.99 -4.10
CA ALA A 138 6.25 -3.72 -4.94
C ALA A 138 7.32 -4.78 -4.71
N THR A 139 7.93 -5.32 -5.77
CA THR A 139 9.10 -6.20 -5.60
C THR A 139 10.25 -5.43 -4.96
N PRO A 140 11.25 -6.10 -4.37
CA PRO A 140 12.35 -5.43 -3.68
C PRO A 140 13.04 -4.35 -4.53
N GLU A 141 13.29 -4.63 -5.82
CA GLU A 141 13.87 -3.67 -6.76
C GLU A 141 12.96 -2.46 -6.97
N LYS A 142 11.66 -2.72 -7.17
CA LYS A 142 10.68 -1.69 -7.45
C LYS A 142 10.43 -0.81 -6.23
N ALA A 143 10.42 -1.37 -5.02
CA ALA A 143 10.28 -0.62 -3.78
C ALA A 143 11.38 0.45 -3.63
N ILE A 144 12.63 0.06 -3.89
CA ILE A 144 13.77 1.00 -3.87
C ILE A 144 13.63 2.05 -4.99
N LEU A 145 13.31 1.64 -6.21
CA LEU A 145 13.17 2.56 -7.34
C LEU A 145 12.03 3.56 -7.16
N ASP A 146 10.88 3.11 -6.67
CA ASP A 146 9.75 3.99 -6.34
C ASP A 146 10.15 5.02 -5.28
N TYR A 147 10.86 4.56 -4.25
CA TYR A 147 11.33 5.43 -3.18
C TYR A 147 12.29 6.49 -3.73
N LEU A 148 13.35 6.10 -4.44
CA LEU A 148 14.30 7.03 -5.05
C LEU A 148 13.63 7.94 -6.10
N TYR A 149 12.63 7.46 -6.83
CA TYR A 149 11.95 8.27 -7.85
C TYR A 149 11.10 9.38 -7.23
N LEU A 150 10.40 9.10 -6.13
CA LEU A 150 9.47 10.02 -5.48
C LEU A 150 10.13 10.93 -4.43
N HIS A 151 11.34 10.62 -3.99
CA HIS A 151 12.11 11.41 -3.03
C HIS A 151 13.26 12.15 -3.73
N SER A 152 12.91 13.26 -4.40
CA SER A 152 13.86 14.07 -5.17
C SER A 152 14.90 14.80 -4.31
N GLU A 153 14.66 14.93 -3.01
CA GLU A 153 15.54 15.54 -2.03
C GLU A 153 16.81 14.71 -1.75
N ILE A 154 16.84 13.44 -2.14
CA ILE A 154 18.04 12.61 -2.07
C ILE A 154 19.02 13.11 -3.13
N THR A 155 20.04 13.82 -2.68
CA THR A 155 21.06 14.45 -3.53
C THR A 155 22.48 14.03 -3.17
N GLY A 156 22.66 13.35 -2.03
CA GLY A 156 23.94 12.78 -1.63
C GLY A 156 23.81 11.59 -0.67
N ILE A 157 24.96 11.02 -0.31
CA ILE A 157 25.05 9.84 0.56
C ILE A 157 24.52 10.12 1.96
N GLU A 158 24.68 11.35 2.47
CA GLU A 158 24.18 11.73 3.80
C GLU A 158 22.65 11.62 3.91
N ASP A 159 21.91 11.89 2.82
CA ASP A 159 20.46 11.74 2.78
C ASP A 159 20.06 10.26 2.94
N LEU A 160 20.83 9.34 2.36
CA LEU A 160 20.61 7.89 2.48
C LEU A 160 21.02 7.36 3.86
N LYS A 161 22.01 7.96 4.53
CA LYS A 161 22.40 7.55 5.88
C LYS A 161 21.26 7.74 6.89
N GLY A 162 20.42 8.76 6.70
CA GLY A 162 19.24 8.99 7.54
C GLY A 162 18.24 7.83 7.51
N LEU A 163 18.16 7.10 6.39
CA LEU A 163 17.27 5.95 6.22
C LEU A 163 17.80 4.67 6.86
N ARG A 164 19.09 4.65 7.22
CA ARG A 164 19.75 3.50 7.87
C ARG A 164 19.53 2.20 7.11
N PHE A 165 19.68 2.26 5.78
CA PHE A 165 19.46 1.11 4.92
C PHE A 165 20.30 -0.10 5.35
N ASN A 166 19.64 -1.26 5.49
CA ASN A 166 20.30 -2.52 5.76
C ASN A 166 20.97 -3.04 4.49
N ARG A 167 22.24 -2.70 4.33
CA ARG A 167 23.05 -3.04 3.16
C ARG A 167 23.14 -4.55 2.92
N GLU A 168 23.25 -5.34 3.98
CA GLU A 168 23.38 -6.80 3.89
C GLU A 168 22.10 -7.42 3.32
N ILE A 169 20.94 -7.01 3.82
CA ILE A 169 19.64 -7.49 3.31
C ILE A 169 19.42 -6.99 1.88
N ILE A 170 19.69 -5.72 1.59
CA ILE A 170 19.54 -5.18 0.23
C ILE A 170 20.42 -5.97 -0.76
N ASN A 171 21.71 -6.15 -0.45
CA ASN A 171 22.65 -6.84 -1.34
C ASN A 171 22.33 -8.33 -1.51
N SER A 172 21.61 -8.96 -0.57
CA SER A 172 21.20 -10.37 -0.67
C SER A 172 19.87 -10.57 -1.39
N VAL A 173 18.93 -9.63 -1.27
CA VAL A 173 17.57 -9.76 -1.81
C VAL A 173 17.44 -9.15 -3.22
N VAL A 174 18.15 -8.04 -3.49
CA VAL A 174 17.98 -7.27 -4.72
C VAL A 174 18.75 -7.90 -5.88
N GLY A 175 18.03 -8.33 -6.93
CA GLY A 175 18.63 -8.86 -8.14
C GLY A 175 19.11 -7.76 -9.09
N LYS A 176 20.43 -7.67 -9.32
CA LYS A 176 21.04 -6.62 -10.17
C LYS A 176 20.45 -6.52 -11.58
N GLU A 177 20.24 -7.65 -12.26
CA GLU A 177 19.68 -7.66 -13.62
C GLU A 177 18.24 -7.14 -13.67
N LYS A 178 17.40 -7.58 -12.73
CA LYS A 178 16.01 -7.12 -12.59
C LYS A 178 15.97 -5.64 -12.23
N PHE A 179 16.82 -5.20 -11.32
CA PHE A 179 16.92 -3.80 -10.92
C PHE A 179 17.28 -2.90 -12.10
N ASN A 180 18.33 -3.25 -12.87
CA ASN A 180 18.74 -2.47 -14.04
C ASN A 180 17.65 -2.45 -15.13
N THR A 181 16.96 -3.57 -15.34
CA THR A 181 15.82 -3.63 -16.26
C THR A 181 14.72 -2.65 -15.86
N TYR A 182 14.38 -2.62 -14.57
CA TYR A 182 13.36 -1.72 -14.03
C TYR A 182 13.81 -0.27 -14.10
N LEU A 183 15.04 0.04 -13.72
CA LEU A 183 15.62 1.37 -13.79
C LEU A 183 15.57 1.96 -15.21
N ASN A 184 15.91 1.15 -16.22
CA ASN A 184 15.84 1.57 -17.63
C ASN A 184 14.42 1.93 -18.07
N GLN A 185 13.39 1.27 -17.52
CA GLN A 185 12.00 1.58 -17.83
C GLN A 185 11.53 2.94 -17.28
N PHE A 186 12.18 3.45 -16.22
CA PHE A 186 11.89 4.81 -15.74
C PHE A 186 12.36 5.90 -16.69
N ASP A 187 13.39 5.64 -17.49
CA ASP A 187 13.98 6.57 -18.46
C ASP A 187 14.17 7.99 -17.86
N ASN A 188 14.83 8.04 -16.69
CA ASN A 188 14.94 9.27 -15.91
C ASN A 188 16.38 9.48 -15.43
N LEU A 189 17.03 10.52 -15.95
CA LEU A 189 18.42 10.86 -15.65
C LEU A 189 18.66 11.10 -14.16
N GLU A 190 17.72 11.78 -13.50
CA GLU A 190 17.86 12.17 -12.11
C GLU A 190 17.69 10.97 -11.16
N LEU A 191 16.84 10.02 -11.52
CA LEU A 191 16.76 8.72 -10.85
C LEU A 191 18.06 7.92 -11.02
N ASN A 192 18.67 7.94 -12.21
CA ASN A 192 19.97 7.30 -12.42
C ASN A 192 21.06 7.90 -11.53
N ASN A 193 21.05 9.23 -11.33
CA ASN A 193 21.96 9.90 -10.40
C ASN A 193 21.74 9.40 -8.96
N ARG A 194 20.49 9.35 -8.49
CA ARG A 194 20.14 8.81 -7.16
C ARG A 194 20.50 7.33 -7.01
N TYR A 195 20.36 6.54 -8.07
CA TYR A 195 20.79 5.15 -8.07
C TYR A 195 22.32 5.02 -7.92
N ASN A 196 23.11 5.88 -8.58
CA ASN A 196 24.57 5.87 -8.41
C ASN A 196 24.96 6.21 -6.96
N ILE A 197 24.28 7.18 -6.34
CA ILE A 197 24.47 7.51 -4.92
C ILE A 197 24.13 6.31 -4.02
N LEU A 198 23.03 5.60 -4.31
CA LEU A 198 22.68 4.37 -3.61
C LEU A 198 23.75 3.29 -3.77
N GLN A 199 24.27 3.07 -4.98
CA GLN A 199 25.34 2.10 -5.22
C GLN A 199 26.60 2.47 -4.42
N GLU A 200 26.99 3.74 -4.39
CA GLU A 200 28.12 4.18 -3.57
C GLU A 200 27.86 3.89 -2.09
N TYR A 201 26.66 4.20 -1.58
CA TYR A 201 26.28 3.90 -0.20
C TYR A 201 26.32 2.40 0.12
N LEU A 202 25.86 1.53 -0.79
CA LEU A 202 25.79 0.08 -0.56
C LEU A 202 27.15 -0.61 -0.61
N ASN A 203 28.15 -0.01 -1.29
CA ASN A 203 29.50 -0.54 -1.46
C ASN A 203 30.55 0.09 -0.53
N ALA A 204 30.21 1.18 0.17
CA ALA A 204 31.06 1.84 1.16
C ALA A 204 31.14 1.06 2.47
#